data_AF-A0A0M7A0K6-F1
#
_entry.id   AF-A0A0M7A0K6-F1
#
_cell.length_a   1.000
_cell.length_b   1.000
_cell.length_c   1.000
_cell.angle_alpha   90.00
_cell.angle_beta   90.00
_cell.angle_gamma   90.00
#
_symmetry.space_group_name_H-M   'P 1'
#
loop_
_entity.id
_entity.type
_entity.pdbx_description
1 polymer ?
#
loop_
_entity_poly.entity_id
_entity_poly.type
_entity_poly.pdbx_seq_one_letter_code
_entity_poly.pdbx_strand_id
1 'polypeptide(L)'
;MKTIDESRSASSDIAREEKIKRNIILFFVTGITCFLAMFAISKSGIEDFTKFLIVLGIVCGFFCLGLYFIARIFFLCFKKP
;
A
#
# COMPACT_ATOMS: atom_id res chain seq x y z
N MET A 1 17.98 -35.60 -1.15
CA MET A 1 16.68 -35.10 -1.64
C MET A 1 16.06 -34.09 -0.66
N LYS A 2 15.99 -34.36 0.65
CA LYS A 2 15.47 -33.44 1.68
C LYS A 2 16.10 -32.03 1.73
N THR A 3 17.40 -31.92 1.47
CA THR A 3 18.16 -30.66 1.54
C THR A 3 17.82 -29.64 0.44
N ILE A 4 17.28 -30.10 -0.70
CA ILE A 4 16.93 -29.22 -1.84
C ILE A 4 15.55 -28.57 -1.62
N ASP A 5 14.61 -29.28 -0.98
CA ASP A 5 13.29 -28.74 -0.64
C ASP A 5 13.36 -27.72 0.49
N GLU A 6 14.22 -27.93 1.49
CA GLU A 6 14.40 -27.01 2.62
C GLU A 6 15.04 -25.67 2.18
N SER A 7 16.00 -25.73 1.26
CA SER A 7 16.62 -24.52 0.69
C SER A 7 15.70 -23.78 -0.30
N ARG A 8 14.79 -24.49 -0.99
CA ARG A 8 13.71 -23.88 -1.79
C ARG A 8 12.64 -23.20 -0.93
N SER A 9 12.24 -23.84 0.17
CA SER A 9 11.31 -23.25 1.16
C SER A 9 11.88 -21.95 1.71
N ALA A 10 13.12 -21.96 2.22
CA ALA A 10 13.76 -20.78 2.77
C ALA A 10 13.90 -19.64 1.75
N SER A 11 14.26 -19.95 0.50
CA SER A 11 14.34 -18.94 -0.56
C SER A 11 12.97 -18.32 -0.91
N SER A 12 11.91 -19.12 -0.90
CA SER A 12 10.54 -18.64 -1.16
C SER A 12 9.99 -17.77 -0.03
N ASP A 13 10.35 -18.07 1.22
CA ASP A 13 9.93 -17.31 2.40
C ASP A 13 10.66 -15.96 2.47
N ILE A 14 11.95 -15.90 2.15
CA ILE A 14 12.71 -14.63 2.07
C ILE A 14 12.11 -13.72 0.98
N ALA A 15 11.82 -14.25 -0.21
CA ALA A 15 11.21 -13.48 -1.29
C ALA A 15 9.78 -13.00 -0.95
N ARG A 16 9.08 -13.71 -0.05
CA ARG A 16 7.76 -13.34 0.45
C ARG A 16 7.84 -12.21 1.47
N GLU A 17 8.79 -12.27 2.41
CA GLU A 17 9.02 -11.20 3.38
C GLU A 17 9.42 -9.88 2.70
N GLU A 18 10.28 -9.92 1.69
CA GLU A 18 10.65 -8.73 0.92
C GLU A 18 9.44 -8.10 0.22
N LYS A 19 8.53 -8.93 -0.33
CA LYS A 19 7.28 -8.44 -0.95
C LYS A 19 6.35 -7.78 0.07
N ILE A 20 6.25 -8.34 1.28
CA ILE A 20 5.43 -7.75 2.37
C ILE A 20 6.04 -6.42 2.80
N LYS A 21 7.35 -6.37 3.08
CA LYS A 21 8.06 -5.13 3.45
C LYS A 21 7.91 -4.05 2.38
N ARG A 22 8.10 -4.40 1.10
CA ARG A 22 7.91 -3.47 -0.01
C ARG A 22 6.47 -2.93 -0.10
N ASN A 23 5.46 -3.79 0.11
CA ASN A 23 4.08 -3.36 0.12
C ASN A 23 3.78 -2.38 1.26
N ILE A 24 4.33 -2.63 2.45
CA ILE A 24 4.19 -1.72 3.61
C ILE A 24 4.83 -0.36 3.30
N ILE A 25 6.06 -0.35 2.76
CA ILE A 25 6.75 0.89 2.39
C ILE A 25 5.93 1.67 1.35
N LEU A 26 5.43 1.01 0.31
CA LEU A 26 4.60 1.65 -0.72
C LEU A 26 3.31 2.24 -0.14
N PHE A 27 2.68 1.58 0.84
CA PHE A 27 1.51 2.12 1.53
C PHE A 27 1.82 3.43 2.27
N PHE A 28 2.93 3.47 3.01
CA PHE A 28 3.37 4.68 3.71
C PHE A 28 3.74 5.81 2.75
N VAL A 29 4.51 5.51 1.69
CA VAL A 29 4.85 6.49 0.65
C VAL A 29 3.58 7.08 0.03
N THR A 30 2.60 6.23 -0.31
CA THR A 30 1.31 6.68 -0.86
C THR A 30 0.58 7.60 0.13
N GLY A 31 0.60 7.29 1.43
CA GLY A 31 -0.01 8.13 2.46
C GLY A 31 0.64 9.51 2.55
N ILE A 32 1.97 9.58 2.52
CA ILE A 32 2.71 10.84 2.51
C ILE A 32 2.38 11.65 1.25
N THR A 33 2.35 11.01 0.07
CA THR A 33 1.98 11.67 -1.19
C THR A 33 0.54 12.20 -1.15
N CYS A 34 -0.41 11.44 -0.60
CA CYS A 34 -1.78 11.91 -0.41
C CYS A 34 -1.85 13.14 0.49
N PHE A 35 -1.09 13.15 1.59
CA PHE A 35 -1.04 14.29 2.51
C PHE A 35 -0.46 15.54 1.83
N LEU A 36 0.63 15.38 1.06
CA LEU A 36 1.21 16.45 0.26
C LEU A 36 0.24 16.98 -0.81
N ALA A 37 -0.51 16.09 -1.46
CA ALA A 37 -1.53 16.48 -2.44
C ALA A 37 -2.64 17.31 -1.80
N MET A 38 -3.17 16.88 -0.65
CA MET A 38 -4.16 17.66 0.11
C MET A 38 -3.62 19.03 0.53
N PHE A 39 -2.36 19.08 0.99
CA PHE A 39 -1.71 20.35 1.35
C PHE A 39 -1.56 21.30 0.15
N ALA A 40 -1.16 20.78 -1.00
CA ALA A 40 -1.06 21.57 -2.23
C ALA A 40 -2.43 22.12 -2.66
N ILE A 41 -3.49 21.30 -2.58
CA ILE A 41 -4.86 21.72 -2.89
C ILE A 41 -5.35 22.79 -1.93
N SER A 42 -5.04 22.66 -0.63
CA SER A 42 -5.39 23.66 0.39
C SER A 42 -4.81 25.05 0.05
N LYS A 43 -3.60 25.10 -0.50
CA LYS A 43 -2.94 26.34 -0.95
C LYS A 43 -3.32 26.81 -2.36
N SER A 44 -4.09 26.02 -3.11
CA SER A 44 -4.47 26.37 -4.48
C SER A 44 -5.57 27.44 -4.49
N GLY A 45 -5.59 28.29 -5.52
CA GLY A 45 -6.62 29.31 -5.73
C GLY A 45 -7.94 28.76 -6.29
N ILE A 46 -8.24 27.47 -6.06
CA ILE A 46 -9.44 26.79 -6.56
C ILE A 46 -10.64 27.12 -5.65
N GLU A 47 -11.85 27.12 -6.21
CA GLU A 47 -13.09 27.21 -5.42
C GLU A 47 -13.16 26.13 -4.32
N ASP A 48 -13.66 26.52 -3.15
CA ASP A 48 -13.68 25.66 -1.95
C ASP A 48 -14.53 24.40 -2.13
N PHE A 49 -15.61 24.48 -2.91
CA PHE A 49 -16.42 23.32 -3.26
C PHE A 49 -15.64 22.29 -4.07
N THR A 50 -14.88 22.75 -5.07
CA THR A 50 -14.02 21.89 -5.88
C THR A 50 -12.88 21.31 -5.04
N LYS A 51 -12.26 22.10 -4.14
CA LYS A 51 -11.25 21.60 -3.20
C LYS A 51 -11.80 20.48 -2.32
N PHE A 52 -13.01 20.66 -1.79
CA PHE A 52 -13.67 19.64 -0.96
C PHE A 52 -13.87 18.33 -1.74
N LEU A 53 -14.38 18.40 -2.97
CA LEU A 53 -14.54 17.21 -3.83
C LEU A 53 -13.22 16.50 -4.11
N ILE A 54 -12.14 17.26 -4.38
CA ILE A 54 -10.83 16.67 -4.65
C ILE A 54 -10.27 16.00 -3.39
N VAL A 55 -10.33 16.66 -2.23
CA VAL A 55 -9.86 16.08 -0.96
C VAL A 55 -10.66 14.82 -0.63
N LEU A 56 -11.99 14.85 -0.79
CA LEU A 56 -12.85 13.69 -0.59
C LEU A 56 -12.46 12.53 -1.53
N GLY A 57 -12.20 12.82 -2.80
CA GLY A 57 -11.73 11.84 -3.78
C GLY A 57 -10.37 11.23 -3.40
N ILE A 58 -9.42 12.04 -2.94
CA ILE A 58 -8.12 11.55 -2.48
C ILE A 58 -8.28 10.66 -1.25
N VAL A 59 -9.11 11.05 -0.28
CA VAL A 59 -9.37 10.26 0.93
C VAL A 59 -10.04 8.92 0.59
N CYS A 60 -11.09 8.93 -0.23
CA CYS A 60 -11.75 7.69 -0.68
C CYS A 60 -10.80 6.79 -1.47
N GLY A 61 -10.00 7.36 -2.39
CA GLY A 61 -9.01 6.62 -3.16
C GLY A 61 -7.95 5.98 -2.26
N PHE A 62 -7.43 6.75 -1.30
CA PHE A 62 -6.46 6.26 -0.32
C PHE A 62 -7.04 5.15 0.56
N PHE A 63 -8.29 5.29 1.00
CA PHE A 63 -8.97 4.27 1.78
C PHE A 63 -9.14 2.95 1.02
N CYS A 64 -9.60 3.00 -0.23
CA CYS A 64 -9.72 1.83 -1.10
C CYS A 64 -8.37 1.16 -1.36
N LEU A 65 -7.31 1.94 -1.62
CA LEU A 65 -5.95 1.44 -1.76
C LEU A 65 -5.46 0.78 -0.48
N GLY A 66 -5.73 1.38 0.69
CA GLY A 66 -5.41 0.81 1.98
C GLY A 66 -6.08 -0.54 2.21
N LEU A 67 -7.38 -0.65 1.92
CA LEU A 67 -8.10 -1.93 1.99
C LEU A 67 -7.50 -2.97 1.05
N TYR A 68 -7.14 -2.59 -0.18
CA TYR A 68 -6.47 -3.48 -1.12
C TYR A 68 -5.10 -3.97 -0.60
N PHE A 69 -4.30 -3.07 -0.03
CA PHE A 69 -3.00 -3.43 0.57
C PHE A 69 -3.17 -4.37 1.77
N ILE A 70 -4.14 -4.11 2.64
CA ILE A 70 -4.46 -4.98 3.79
C ILE A 70 -4.88 -6.37 3.29
N ALA A 71 -5.81 -6.45 2.33
CA ALA A 71 -6.24 -7.72 1.74
C ALA A 71 -5.07 -8.47 1.08
N ARG A 72 -4.18 -7.75 0.39
CA ARG A 72 -3.00 -8.33 -0.25
C ARG A 72 -1.98 -8.85 0.76
N ILE A 73 -1.73 -8.12 1.84
CA ILE A 73 -0.85 -8.58 2.93
C ILE A 73 -1.47 -9.78 3.62
N PHE A 74 -2.78 -9.75 3.92
CA PHE A 74 -3.49 -10.86 4.54
C PHE A 74 -3.43 -12.12 3.67
N PHE A 75 -3.69 -12.00 2.36
CA PHE A 75 -3.52 -13.09 1.41
C PHE A 75 -2.08 -13.59 1.37
N LEU A 76 -1.10 -12.69 1.35
CA LEU A 76 0.31 -13.02 1.43
C LEU A 76 0.74 -13.52 2.81
N CYS A 77 -0.05 -13.48 3.87
CA CYS A 77 0.28 -14.13 5.16
C CYS A 77 -0.39 -15.50 5.27
N PHE A 78 -1.64 -15.63 4.81
CA PHE A 78 -2.45 -16.84 5.03
C PHE A 78 -2.45 -17.84 3.87
N LYS A 79 -2.02 -17.45 2.66
CA LYS A 79 -1.86 -18.41 1.57
C LYS A 79 -0.63 -19.28 1.81
N LYS A 80 -0.80 -20.49 2.34
CA LYS A 80 0.28 -21.50 2.37
C LYS A 80 0.75 -21.79 0.93
N PRO A 81 2.06 -22.00 0.70
CA PRO A 81 2.55 -22.56 -0.56
C PRO A 81 1.94 -23.94 -0.83
#